data_AF-A0AAW7NTT9-F1
#
_entry.id   AF-A0AAW7NTT9-F1
#
_cell.length_a   1.000
_cell.length_b   1.000
_cell.length_c   1.000
_cell.angle_alpha   90.00
_cell.angle_beta   90.00
_cell.angle_gamma   90.00
#
_symmetry.space_group_name_H-M   'P 1'
#
loop_
_entity.id
_entity.type
_entity.pdbx_description
1 polymer ?
#
loop_
_entity_poly.entity_id
_entity_poly.type
_entity_poly.pdbx_seq_one_letter_code
_entity_poly.pdbx_strand_id
1 'polypeptide(L)'
;MNEKPNIYVLSDLHFDKKALPGYVKQKLIKLENDPIAHFKYMEEVLKSGDYQYSKNKIKQNIKFFIDLLYSNREGNIFVLAGDFFDDFFETLDFIQILEKAQITSFVVLGNHDYWTYSDKKRTWIECIEQASMATERNKFCRLLLTGREYKIGNLVFIGDTGFTNLNYTVLDLNRIANVYDLFEYIDENDSNWLLTATIKDIENRVPDCTQVKNFDIETLKKLNKEWCDFANKRITRLNKNESLFIVTHWPMDSLAENAIDSWWQTLALFPKEETPYPSIYKPEPDNRYWLISGHTHRDVHYWNSIAVQAGYQNEKWFQDLTLASFGLLVPTEKLYSLIDINSSLSVFTDFSVIYQENNDNAETSLKVRRYGFRRAGNFGNKRAISAYMKNSEDYIQRVKKEIAQIKNEFAGNAGYSDALGWQLYHSKLAVEAAIDVLEKGYQENPFEFFTALLVSGYAYNARTHLLKSMRKVNVYDIVRQSMVFSTIKNIPEINLDEIVTIKALQGKNSSIKIGNIELKIPVVNGKHLDLDFFLPMANFFNNQLLGEDKPKEKMFQIEGDLS
;
A
#
# COMPACT_ATOMS: atom_id res chain seq x y z
N MET A 1 14.56 -16.36 24.55
CA MET A 1 13.73 -16.46 23.33
C MET A 1 14.32 -15.49 22.33
N ASN A 2 14.87 -15.94 21.20
CA ASN A 2 15.33 -15.02 20.16
C ASN A 2 14.07 -14.56 19.41
N GLU A 3 13.67 -13.32 19.59
CA GLU A 3 12.56 -12.74 18.84
C GLU A 3 12.85 -12.80 17.34
N LYS A 4 11.82 -13.07 16.52
CA LYS A 4 11.95 -12.96 15.07
C LYS A 4 12.30 -11.50 14.69
N PRO A 5 13.20 -11.30 13.72
CA PRO A 5 13.65 -9.97 13.34
C PRO A 5 12.57 -9.21 12.57
N ASN A 6 12.65 -7.88 12.55
CA ASN A 6 11.93 -7.11 11.52
C ASN A 6 12.75 -7.11 10.22
N ILE A 7 12.08 -7.01 9.08
CA ILE A 7 12.73 -6.95 7.76
C ILE A 7 12.40 -5.62 7.12
N TYR A 8 13.43 -4.81 6.89
CA TYR A 8 13.33 -3.52 6.22
C TYR A 8 13.75 -3.66 4.76
N VAL A 9 12.94 -3.10 3.85
CA VAL A 9 13.08 -3.22 2.40
C VAL A 9 13.32 -1.86 1.78
N LEU A 10 14.31 -1.73 0.90
CA LEU A 10 14.58 -0.51 0.14
C LEU A 10 15.30 -0.83 -1.19
N SER A 11 15.06 -0.03 -2.21
CA SER A 11 15.68 -0.14 -3.55
C SER A 11 16.03 1.24 -4.13
N ASP A 12 16.73 1.26 -5.27
CA ASP A 12 16.98 2.44 -6.10
C ASP A 12 17.66 3.55 -5.29
N LEU A 13 18.74 3.20 -4.57
CA LEU A 13 19.46 4.13 -3.71
C LEU A 13 20.18 5.21 -4.53
N HIS A 14 20.84 4.83 -5.61
CA HIS A 14 21.65 5.72 -6.47
C HIS A 14 22.49 6.73 -5.68
N PHE A 15 23.44 6.26 -4.88
CA PHE A 15 24.29 7.10 -4.02
C PHE A 15 25.07 8.16 -4.79
N ASP A 16 25.29 7.95 -6.09
CA ASP A 16 26.00 8.80 -7.02
C ASP A 16 25.12 9.79 -7.79
N LYS A 17 23.78 9.71 -7.71
CA LYS A 17 22.87 10.54 -8.52
C LYS A 17 22.08 11.58 -7.74
N LYS A 18 21.96 12.76 -8.35
CA LYS A 18 21.05 13.84 -7.96
C LYS A 18 19.73 13.70 -8.69
N ALA A 19 18.70 14.35 -8.14
CA ALA A 19 17.52 14.69 -8.92
C ALA A 19 17.91 15.47 -10.18
N LEU A 20 17.36 15.09 -11.34
CA LEU A 20 17.61 15.81 -12.58
C LEU A 20 17.23 17.30 -12.44
N PRO A 21 18.10 18.23 -12.88
CA PRO A 21 17.78 19.65 -12.87
C PRO A 21 16.48 19.96 -13.62
N GLY A 22 15.75 20.97 -13.17
CA GLY A 22 14.44 21.33 -13.74
C GLY A 22 14.46 21.58 -15.25
N TYR A 23 15.53 22.19 -15.77
CA TYR A 23 15.69 22.43 -17.21
C TYR A 23 15.88 21.14 -18.02
N VAL A 24 16.58 20.15 -17.44
CA VAL A 24 16.76 18.82 -18.05
C VAL A 24 15.41 18.13 -18.12
N LYS A 25 14.67 18.08 -17.01
CA LYS A 25 13.31 17.49 -16.94
C LYS A 25 12.39 18.12 -18.00
N GLN A 26 12.38 19.45 -18.11
CA GLN A 26 11.56 20.14 -19.11
C GLN A 26 11.93 19.78 -20.55
N LYS A 27 13.22 19.62 -20.86
CA LYS A 27 13.65 19.20 -22.19
C LYS A 27 13.30 17.74 -22.47
N LEU A 28 13.42 16.85 -21.48
CA LEU A 28 13.01 15.44 -21.62
C LEU A 28 11.51 15.29 -21.89
N ILE A 29 10.66 16.05 -21.20
CA ILE A 29 9.21 16.07 -21.46
C ILE A 29 8.92 16.49 -22.91
N LYS A 30 9.64 17.47 -23.45
CA LYS A 30 9.48 17.88 -24.86
C LYS A 30 9.91 16.81 -25.86
N LEU A 31 10.80 15.90 -25.43
CA LEU A 31 11.34 14.81 -26.25
C LEU A 31 10.61 13.48 -26.03
N GLU A 32 9.60 13.42 -25.16
CA GLU A 32 8.91 12.18 -24.79
C GLU A 32 8.34 11.42 -26.01
N ASN A 33 7.89 12.15 -27.04
CA ASN A 33 7.37 11.56 -28.28
C ASN A 33 8.45 11.19 -29.31
N ASP A 34 9.73 11.45 -29.03
CA ASP A 34 10.87 11.05 -29.85
C ASP A 34 11.89 10.28 -28.98
N PRO A 35 11.73 8.96 -28.84
CA PRO A 35 12.56 8.14 -27.96
C PRO A 35 14.06 8.22 -28.29
N ILE A 36 14.42 8.43 -29.55
CA ILE A 36 15.82 8.50 -29.98
C ILE A 36 16.42 9.84 -29.57
N ALA A 37 15.71 10.94 -29.79
CA ALA A 37 16.17 12.25 -29.34
C ALA A 37 16.20 12.34 -27.80
N HIS A 38 15.20 11.76 -27.14
CA HIS A 38 15.15 11.61 -25.69
C HIS A 38 16.41 10.88 -25.18
N PHE A 39 16.71 9.71 -25.74
CA PHE A 39 17.88 8.92 -25.39
C PHE A 39 19.18 9.67 -25.62
N LYS A 40 19.38 10.29 -26.79
CA LYS A 40 20.58 11.06 -27.10
C LYS A 40 20.79 12.20 -26.11
N TYR A 41 19.71 12.91 -25.76
CA TYR A 41 19.79 13.97 -24.77
C TYR A 41 20.11 13.43 -23.37
N MET A 42 19.54 12.28 -22.98
CA MET A 42 19.93 11.60 -21.75
C MET A 42 21.41 11.22 -21.77
N GLU A 43 21.93 10.65 -22.86
CA GLU A 43 23.37 10.37 -22.98
C GLU A 43 24.24 11.62 -22.83
N GLU A 44 23.82 12.76 -23.39
CA GLU A 44 24.52 14.05 -23.23
C GLU A 44 24.55 14.48 -21.75
N VAL A 45 23.42 14.36 -21.05
CA VAL A 45 23.33 14.65 -19.61
C VAL A 45 24.20 13.67 -18.82
N LEU A 46 24.16 12.37 -19.18
CA LEU A 46 24.97 11.34 -18.55
C LEU A 46 26.47 11.66 -18.64
N LYS A 47 26.90 12.17 -19.81
CA LYS A 47 28.29 12.58 -20.09
C LYS A 47 28.67 13.91 -19.46
N SER A 48 27.73 14.83 -19.22
CA SER A 48 28.04 16.14 -18.60
C SER A 48 28.41 16.02 -17.13
N GLY A 49 27.88 14.99 -16.43
CA GLY A 49 28.11 14.77 -15.01
C GLY A 49 27.33 15.72 -14.09
N ASP A 50 26.47 16.59 -14.63
CA ASP A 50 25.72 17.60 -13.85
C ASP A 50 24.78 16.98 -12.80
N TYR A 51 24.32 15.77 -13.09
CA TYR A 51 23.41 14.96 -12.27
C TYR A 51 24.16 13.98 -11.35
N GLN A 52 25.51 13.99 -11.34
CA GLN A 52 26.31 13.16 -10.42
C GLN A 52 26.72 13.95 -9.17
N TYR A 53 26.77 13.26 -8.03
CA TYR A 53 27.36 13.81 -6.81
C TYR A 53 28.88 13.84 -6.90
N SER A 54 29.51 14.79 -6.20
CA SER A 54 30.95 14.75 -6.02
C SER A 54 31.36 13.52 -5.20
N LYS A 55 32.57 12.99 -5.40
CA LYS A 55 33.10 11.86 -4.62
C LYS A 55 32.99 12.06 -3.10
N ASN A 56 33.17 13.28 -2.61
CA ASN A 56 33.01 13.60 -1.19
C ASN A 56 31.56 13.45 -0.71
N LYS A 57 30.60 13.91 -1.52
CA LYS A 57 29.17 13.79 -1.21
C LYS A 57 28.70 12.34 -1.30
N ILE A 58 29.19 11.55 -2.25
CA ILE A 58 28.94 10.10 -2.33
C ILE A 58 29.37 9.41 -1.03
N LYS A 59 30.61 9.65 -0.57
CA LYS A 59 31.11 9.11 0.70
C LYS A 59 30.27 9.52 1.90
N GLN A 60 29.78 10.77 1.93
CA GLN A 60 28.87 11.24 2.97
C GLN A 60 27.53 10.51 2.92
N ASN A 61 26.92 10.38 1.74
CA ASN A 61 25.65 9.67 1.55
C ASN A 61 25.75 8.21 2.03
N ILE A 62 26.81 7.50 1.63
CA ILE A 62 27.09 6.13 2.11
C ILE A 62 27.24 6.13 3.64
N LYS A 63 27.98 7.08 4.22
CA LYS A 63 28.16 7.16 5.67
C LYS A 63 26.83 7.33 6.41
N PHE A 64 25.98 8.28 6.00
CA PHE A 64 24.68 8.47 6.64
C PHE A 64 23.82 7.22 6.57
N PHE A 65 23.80 6.56 5.40
CA PHE A 65 23.06 5.32 5.21
C PHE A 65 23.57 4.19 6.12
N ILE A 66 24.89 3.96 6.13
CA ILE A 66 25.51 2.94 6.97
C ILE A 66 25.32 3.24 8.45
N ASP A 67 25.45 4.49 8.89
CA ASP A 67 25.21 4.87 10.29
C ASP A 67 23.77 4.58 10.72
N LEU A 68 22.78 4.83 9.85
CA LEU A 68 21.37 4.50 10.09
C LEU A 68 21.18 2.98 10.25
N LEU A 69 21.68 2.19 9.31
CA LEU A 69 21.56 0.73 9.36
C LEU A 69 22.29 0.15 10.58
N TYR A 70 23.51 0.60 10.84
CA TYR A 70 24.34 0.15 11.95
C TYR A 70 23.68 0.42 13.30
N SER A 71 23.11 1.61 13.49
CA SER A 71 22.42 1.99 14.73
C SER A 71 21.17 1.15 15.00
N ASN A 72 20.63 0.49 13.97
CA ASN A 72 19.42 -0.32 14.03
C ASN A 72 19.65 -1.80 13.66
N ARG A 73 20.90 -2.29 13.68
CA ARG A 73 21.23 -3.65 13.20
C ARG A 73 20.75 -4.78 14.10
N GLU A 74 20.61 -4.53 15.40
CA GLU A 74 20.23 -5.55 16.37
C GLU A 74 18.75 -5.90 16.21
N GLY A 75 18.45 -7.20 16.00
CA GLY A 75 17.08 -7.68 15.82
C GLY A 75 16.41 -7.30 14.50
N ASN A 76 17.16 -6.77 13.51
CA ASN A 76 16.63 -6.37 12.22
C ASN A 76 17.45 -6.97 11.05
N ILE A 77 16.79 -7.17 9.91
CA ILE A 77 17.39 -7.57 8.63
C ILE A 77 17.09 -6.48 7.60
N PHE A 78 18.07 -6.15 6.76
CA PHE A 78 17.89 -5.20 5.66
C PHE A 78 17.93 -5.92 4.30
N VAL A 79 16.85 -5.84 3.53
CA VAL A 79 16.79 -6.30 2.15
C VAL A 79 16.95 -5.10 1.23
N LEU A 80 18.06 -5.05 0.50
CA LEU A 80 18.40 -3.94 -0.39
C LEU A 80 18.31 -4.40 -1.84
N ALA A 81 17.28 -3.96 -2.55
CA ALA A 81 16.88 -4.53 -3.83
C ALA A 81 17.53 -3.88 -5.06
N GLY A 82 18.82 -3.54 -4.99
CA GLY A 82 19.62 -3.09 -6.14
C GLY A 82 19.52 -1.60 -6.48
N ASP A 83 20.26 -1.23 -7.53
CA ASP A 83 20.46 0.12 -8.04
C ASP A 83 21.11 1.04 -6.99
N PHE A 84 22.31 0.65 -6.56
CA PHE A 84 23.11 1.37 -5.59
C PHE A 84 23.95 2.47 -6.23
N PHE A 85 24.58 2.15 -7.35
CA PHE A 85 25.48 3.00 -8.11
C PHE A 85 25.35 2.71 -9.59
N ASP A 86 25.68 3.68 -10.44
CA ASP A 86 25.95 3.43 -11.85
C ASP A 86 27.38 2.88 -12.09
N ASP A 87 27.97 2.17 -11.13
CA ASP A 87 29.28 1.53 -11.29
C ASP A 87 29.38 0.23 -10.47
N PHE A 88 29.69 -0.86 -11.17
CA PHE A 88 29.80 -2.20 -10.61
C PHE A 88 30.83 -2.31 -9.49
N PHE A 89 31.98 -1.64 -9.61
CA PHE A 89 33.03 -1.73 -8.60
C PHE A 89 32.66 -0.93 -7.35
N GLU A 90 32.02 0.23 -7.51
CA GLU A 90 31.44 0.96 -6.37
C GLU A 90 30.35 0.13 -5.66
N THR A 91 29.51 -0.58 -6.41
CA THR A 91 28.52 -1.51 -5.86
C THR A 91 29.19 -2.65 -5.07
N LEU A 92 30.25 -3.27 -5.59
CA LEU A 92 30.99 -4.30 -4.85
C LEU A 92 31.64 -3.74 -3.57
N ASP A 93 32.25 -2.55 -3.63
CA ASP A 93 32.84 -1.91 -2.47
C ASP A 93 31.80 -1.61 -1.39
N PHE A 94 30.60 -1.17 -1.78
CA PHE A 94 29.48 -0.95 -0.87
C PHE A 94 29.03 -2.24 -0.16
N ILE A 95 28.90 -3.34 -0.89
CA ILE A 95 28.60 -4.67 -0.30
C ILE A 95 29.65 -5.04 0.74
N GLN A 96 30.93 -4.76 0.48
CA GLN A 96 32.01 -5.02 1.43
C GLN A 96 32.00 -4.07 2.63
N ILE A 97 31.51 -2.83 2.48
CA ILE A 97 31.28 -1.91 3.60
C ILE A 97 30.20 -2.46 4.54
N LEU A 98 29.07 -2.95 4.00
CA LEU A 98 28.00 -3.59 4.79
C LEU A 98 28.52 -4.82 5.55
N GLU A 99 29.28 -5.68 4.88
CA GLU A 99 29.90 -6.87 5.51
C GLU A 99 30.83 -6.48 6.66
N LYS A 100 31.73 -5.51 6.45
CA LYS A 100 32.66 -5.03 7.49
C LYS A 100 31.95 -4.39 8.67
N ALA A 101 30.84 -3.70 8.42
CA ALA A 101 29.99 -3.12 9.47
C ALA A 101 29.14 -4.16 10.22
N GLN A 102 29.17 -5.43 9.79
CA GLN A 102 28.38 -6.54 10.36
C GLN A 102 26.87 -6.26 10.35
N ILE A 103 26.40 -5.60 9.29
CA ILE A 103 24.98 -5.36 9.07
C ILE A 103 24.38 -6.60 8.40
N THR A 104 23.39 -7.23 9.03
CA THR A 104 22.69 -8.37 8.43
C THR A 104 21.83 -7.89 7.27
N SER A 105 22.25 -8.19 6.04
CA SER A 105 21.57 -7.75 4.85
C SER A 105 21.56 -8.78 3.74
N PHE A 106 20.50 -8.72 2.93
CA PHE A 106 20.37 -9.47 1.68
C PHE A 106 20.27 -8.47 0.54
N VAL A 107 21.13 -8.63 -0.45
CA VAL A 107 21.23 -7.68 -1.56
C VAL A 107 21.08 -8.41 -2.89
N VAL A 108 20.45 -7.75 -3.86
CA VAL A 108 20.47 -8.12 -5.27
C VAL A 108 21.11 -6.98 -6.07
N LEU A 109 21.54 -7.26 -7.29
CA LEU A 109 22.01 -6.21 -8.20
C LEU A 109 20.84 -5.72 -9.05
N GLY A 110 20.73 -4.40 -9.20
CA GLY A 110 19.88 -3.76 -10.18
C GLY A 110 20.60 -3.55 -11.51
N ASN A 111 19.92 -2.99 -12.51
CA ASN A 111 20.51 -2.85 -13.85
C ASN A 111 21.66 -1.84 -13.88
N HIS A 112 21.59 -0.77 -13.07
CA HIS A 112 22.66 0.23 -12.96
C HIS A 112 23.91 -0.33 -12.29
N ASP A 113 23.75 -1.30 -11.38
CA ASP A 113 24.85 -1.92 -10.64
C ASP A 113 25.81 -2.73 -11.54
N TYR A 114 25.49 -2.93 -12.81
CA TYR A 114 26.35 -3.60 -13.78
C TYR A 114 27.12 -2.68 -14.69
N TRP A 115 26.82 -1.38 -14.64
CA TRP A 115 27.49 -0.40 -15.46
C TRP A 115 28.96 -0.34 -15.04
N THR A 116 29.83 -0.04 -16.00
CA THR A 116 31.26 0.09 -15.73
C THR A 116 31.77 1.28 -16.52
N TYR A 117 32.04 2.38 -15.83
CA TYR A 117 32.52 3.61 -16.47
C TYR A 117 34.01 3.55 -16.85
N SER A 118 34.69 2.46 -16.53
CA SER A 118 36.07 2.22 -16.97
C SER A 118 36.16 1.94 -18.48
N ASP A 119 37.33 2.17 -19.08
CA ASP A 119 37.63 1.78 -20.47
C ASP A 119 37.47 0.27 -20.74
N LYS A 120 37.35 -0.54 -19.68
CA LYS A 120 37.19 -2.00 -19.73
C LYS A 120 35.82 -2.40 -19.23
N LYS A 121 34.80 -2.13 -20.04
CA LYS A 121 33.43 -2.58 -19.77
C LYS A 121 33.36 -4.08 -19.49
N ARG A 122 32.46 -4.48 -18.62
CA ARG A 122 32.20 -5.89 -18.27
C ARG A 122 30.91 -6.40 -18.88
N THR A 123 30.85 -7.71 -19.15
CA THR A 123 29.58 -8.38 -19.50
C THR A 123 28.79 -8.70 -18.22
N TRP A 124 27.48 -8.97 -18.34
CA TRP A 124 26.66 -9.41 -17.21
C TRP A 124 27.27 -10.64 -16.50
N ILE A 125 27.74 -11.63 -17.27
CA ILE A 125 28.36 -12.85 -16.75
C ILE A 125 29.67 -12.54 -16.01
N GLU A 126 30.55 -11.70 -16.58
CA GLU A 126 31.79 -11.30 -15.93
C GLU A 126 31.53 -10.60 -14.58
N CYS A 127 30.49 -9.76 -14.51
CA CYS A 127 30.06 -9.11 -13.28
C CYS A 127 29.50 -10.11 -12.26
N ILE A 128 28.60 -11.02 -12.66
CA ILE A 128 28.04 -12.05 -11.77
C ILE A 128 29.15 -12.92 -11.17
N GLU A 129 30.09 -13.38 -11.99
CA GLU A 129 31.21 -14.22 -11.53
C GLU A 129 32.10 -13.49 -10.53
N GLN A 130 32.47 -12.23 -10.82
CA GLN A 130 33.28 -11.42 -9.93
C GLN A 130 32.55 -11.10 -8.62
N ALA A 131 31.28 -10.73 -8.69
CA ALA A 131 30.46 -10.47 -7.51
C ALA A 131 30.34 -11.73 -6.65
N SER A 132 30.03 -12.87 -7.28
CA SER A 132 29.99 -14.19 -6.65
C SER A 132 31.28 -14.50 -5.88
N MET A 133 32.44 -14.30 -6.49
CA MET A 133 33.75 -14.54 -5.86
C MET A 133 34.02 -13.56 -4.71
N ALA A 134 33.72 -12.28 -4.92
CA ALA A 134 33.96 -11.23 -3.92
C ALA A 134 33.10 -11.42 -2.66
N THR A 135 31.90 -11.96 -2.80
CA THR A 135 30.94 -12.10 -1.69
C THR A 135 30.81 -13.52 -1.15
N GLU A 136 31.55 -14.49 -1.68
CA GLU A 136 31.43 -15.93 -1.32
C GLU A 136 31.55 -16.16 0.20
N ARG A 137 32.46 -15.42 0.85
CA ARG A 137 32.79 -15.58 2.27
C ARG A 137 32.07 -14.61 3.20
N ASN A 138 31.26 -13.70 2.65
CA ASN A 138 30.50 -12.74 3.46
C ASN A 138 29.58 -13.49 4.41
N LYS A 139 29.44 -13.02 5.65
CA LYS A 139 28.59 -13.63 6.67
C LYS A 139 27.33 -12.82 6.93
N PHE A 140 27.44 -11.50 6.88
CA PHE A 140 26.42 -10.54 7.27
C PHE A 140 25.72 -9.95 6.04
N CYS A 141 26.47 -9.54 5.01
CA CYS A 141 25.90 -9.01 3.77
C CYS A 141 25.93 -10.07 2.66
N ARG A 142 24.79 -10.73 2.41
CA ARG A 142 24.66 -11.81 1.43
C ARG A 142 24.15 -11.29 0.10
N LEU A 143 24.96 -11.43 -0.95
CA LEU A 143 24.51 -11.25 -2.34
C LEU A 143 23.69 -12.46 -2.78
N LEU A 144 22.45 -12.21 -3.14
CA LEU A 144 21.50 -13.17 -3.68
C LEU A 144 21.77 -13.32 -5.18
N LEU A 145 22.13 -14.53 -5.58
CA LEU A 145 22.36 -14.90 -6.98
C LEU A 145 21.49 -16.11 -7.32
N THR A 146 21.05 -16.19 -8.56
CA THR A 146 20.28 -17.33 -9.07
C THR A 146 20.95 -18.65 -8.72
N GLY A 147 20.19 -19.59 -8.16
CA GLY A 147 20.69 -20.89 -7.72
C GLY A 147 21.23 -20.92 -6.28
N ARG A 148 21.31 -19.78 -5.58
CA ARG A 148 21.73 -19.72 -4.17
C ARG A 148 20.55 -19.46 -3.24
N GLU A 149 20.63 -20.09 -2.06
CA GLU A 149 19.68 -19.96 -0.97
C GLU A 149 20.45 -19.63 0.30
N TYR A 150 19.97 -18.65 1.05
CA TYR A 150 20.53 -18.29 2.34
C TYR A 150 19.47 -18.40 3.43
N LYS A 151 19.87 -18.95 4.58
CA LYS A 151 18.98 -19.19 5.71
C LYS A 151 19.42 -18.47 6.97
N ILE A 152 18.46 -17.90 7.68
CA ILE A 152 18.60 -17.42 9.06
C ILE A 152 17.46 -18.03 9.86
N GLY A 153 17.75 -19.09 10.62
CA GLY A 153 16.72 -19.88 11.28
C GLY A 153 15.75 -20.49 10.26
N ASN A 154 14.47 -20.13 10.35
CA ASN A 154 13.43 -20.56 9.41
C ASN A 154 13.20 -19.58 8.24
N LEU A 155 13.92 -18.45 8.22
CA LEU A 155 13.85 -17.47 7.15
C LEU A 155 14.73 -17.91 6.00
N VAL A 156 14.19 -17.89 4.78
CA VAL A 156 14.85 -18.33 3.56
C VAL A 156 14.82 -17.19 2.56
N PHE A 157 15.99 -16.79 2.07
CA PHE A 157 16.13 -15.74 1.07
C PHE A 157 16.71 -16.31 -0.21
N ILE A 158 16.03 -16.05 -1.32
CA ILE A 158 16.50 -16.30 -2.68
C ILE A 158 16.37 -15.02 -3.49
N GLY A 159 17.18 -14.88 -4.53
CA GLY A 159 17.09 -13.74 -5.42
C GLY A 159 17.89 -13.91 -6.68
N ASP A 160 17.66 -13.01 -7.63
CA ASP A 160 18.45 -12.83 -8.83
C ASP A 160 18.98 -11.41 -8.95
N THR A 161 19.77 -11.19 -9.98
CA THR A 161 20.42 -9.92 -10.25
C THR A 161 19.76 -9.14 -11.38
N GLY A 162 18.44 -9.25 -11.52
CA GLY A 162 17.60 -8.25 -12.18
C GLY A 162 17.40 -8.43 -13.69
N PHE A 163 16.87 -9.57 -14.14
CA PHE A 163 16.70 -9.84 -15.57
C PHE A 163 15.22 -9.85 -16.01
N THR A 164 14.93 -9.21 -17.15
CA THR A 164 13.64 -9.28 -17.85
C THR A 164 13.63 -10.39 -18.93
N ASN A 165 12.44 -10.85 -19.32
CA ASN A 165 12.24 -11.75 -20.46
C ASN A 165 12.00 -11.03 -21.79
N LEU A 166 11.84 -9.70 -21.77
CA LEU A 166 11.60 -8.85 -22.95
C LEU A 166 10.32 -9.20 -23.72
N ASN A 167 9.39 -9.89 -23.07
CA ASN A 167 8.09 -10.18 -23.66
C ASN A 167 7.14 -8.99 -23.45
N TYR A 168 6.33 -8.70 -24.46
CA TYR A 168 5.30 -7.66 -24.42
C TYR A 168 4.06 -8.09 -25.20
N THR A 169 2.94 -7.44 -24.92
CA THR A 169 1.69 -7.66 -25.61
C THR A 169 1.34 -6.44 -26.46
N VAL A 170 0.68 -6.66 -27.61
CA VAL A 170 0.10 -5.56 -28.40
C VAL A 170 -1.39 -5.53 -28.11
N LEU A 171 -1.78 -4.57 -27.27
CA LEU A 171 -3.19 -4.36 -26.95
C LEU A 171 -3.86 -3.57 -28.09
N ASP A 172 -4.68 -4.22 -28.90
CA ASP A 172 -5.55 -3.52 -29.85
C ASP A 172 -6.69 -2.84 -29.09
N LEU A 173 -6.45 -1.59 -28.66
CA LEU A 173 -7.42 -0.78 -27.92
C LEU A 173 -8.75 -0.58 -28.67
N ASN A 174 -8.81 -0.80 -30.00
CA ASN A 174 -10.06 -0.70 -30.77
C ASN A 174 -10.93 -1.96 -30.66
N ARG A 175 -10.37 -3.09 -30.20
CA ARG A 175 -11.10 -4.34 -29.94
C ARG A 175 -11.57 -4.48 -28.49
N ILE A 176 -11.18 -3.55 -27.62
CA ILE A 176 -11.38 -3.63 -26.18
C ILE A 176 -12.39 -2.56 -25.79
N ALA A 177 -13.66 -2.95 -25.67
CA ALA A 177 -14.76 -2.01 -25.37
C ALA A 177 -14.68 -1.47 -23.93
N ASN A 178 -14.00 -2.18 -23.03
CA ASN A 178 -13.60 -1.70 -21.70
C ASN A 178 -12.34 -2.43 -21.21
N VAL A 179 -11.58 -1.80 -20.31
CA VAL A 179 -10.36 -2.37 -19.65
C VAL A 179 -10.60 -3.74 -19.00
N TYR A 180 -11.87 -4.08 -18.69
CA TYR A 180 -12.31 -5.36 -18.16
C TYR A 180 -12.20 -6.53 -19.16
N ASP A 181 -12.23 -6.26 -20.48
CA ASP A 181 -12.18 -7.27 -21.54
C ASP A 181 -10.74 -7.74 -21.88
N LEU A 182 -9.73 -7.12 -21.26
CA LEU A 182 -8.30 -7.38 -21.53
C LEU A 182 -7.86 -8.80 -21.14
N PHE A 183 -8.46 -9.35 -20.09
CA PHE A 183 -8.02 -10.60 -19.45
C PHE A 183 -8.88 -11.83 -19.81
N GLU A 184 -10.07 -11.65 -20.38
CA GLU A 184 -10.88 -12.76 -20.93
C GLU A 184 -10.40 -13.19 -22.33
N TYR A 185 -9.59 -12.37 -23.00
CA TYR A 185 -9.14 -12.61 -24.37
C TYR A 185 -7.73 -13.22 -24.49
N ILE A 186 -7.08 -13.50 -23.36
CA ILE A 186 -5.80 -14.22 -23.35
C ILE A 186 -6.09 -15.72 -23.48
N ASP A 187 -6.26 -16.18 -24.72
CA ASP A 187 -6.12 -17.61 -25.02
C ASP A 187 -4.62 -17.93 -24.96
N GLU A 188 -4.23 -18.76 -23.99
CA GLU A 188 -2.86 -19.25 -23.82
C GLU A 188 -2.34 -19.99 -25.08
N ASN A 189 -3.24 -20.38 -26.00
CA ASN A 189 -2.92 -21.04 -27.27
C ASN A 189 -2.81 -20.09 -28.47
N ASP A 190 -3.21 -18.82 -28.36
CA ASP A 190 -3.04 -17.84 -29.45
C ASP A 190 -1.67 -17.18 -29.33
N SER A 191 -0.65 -17.74 -29.97
CA SER A 191 0.73 -17.24 -29.91
C SER A 191 0.95 -15.87 -30.57
N ASN A 192 -0.09 -15.21 -31.08
CA ASN A 192 0.03 -13.94 -31.82
C ASN A 192 -0.04 -12.66 -30.96
N TRP A 193 -0.40 -12.74 -29.67
CA TRP A 193 -0.51 -11.55 -28.81
C TRP A 193 0.72 -11.30 -27.93
N LEU A 194 1.54 -12.34 -27.67
CA LEU A 194 2.79 -12.22 -26.92
C LEU A 194 3.97 -12.11 -27.88
N LEU A 195 4.51 -10.91 -28.01
CA LEU A 195 5.70 -10.61 -28.81
C LEU A 195 6.93 -10.55 -27.91
N THR A 196 8.10 -10.62 -28.51
CA THR A 196 9.38 -10.48 -27.81
C THR A 196 10.19 -9.37 -28.46
N ALA A 197 10.68 -8.43 -27.66
CA ALA A 197 11.50 -7.33 -28.15
C ALA A 197 12.82 -7.84 -28.72
N THR A 198 13.27 -7.18 -29.79
CA THR A 198 14.57 -7.41 -30.43
C THR A 198 15.55 -6.31 -30.01
N ILE A 199 16.84 -6.51 -30.31
CA ILE A 199 17.86 -5.51 -29.97
C ILE A 199 17.54 -4.16 -30.62
N LYS A 200 17.03 -4.16 -31.85
CA LYS A 200 16.64 -2.94 -32.56
C LYS A 200 15.52 -2.15 -31.88
N ASP A 201 14.69 -2.82 -31.09
CA ASP A 201 13.57 -2.18 -30.41
C ASP A 201 14.01 -1.39 -29.17
N ILE A 202 15.13 -1.76 -28.56
CA ILE A 202 15.67 -1.17 -27.32
C ILE A 202 17.02 -0.46 -27.50
N GLU A 203 17.77 -0.80 -28.55
CA GLU A 203 19.06 -0.20 -28.88
C GLU A 203 18.89 1.29 -29.17
N ASN A 204 19.71 2.12 -28.52
CA ASN A 204 19.59 3.59 -28.51
C ASN A 204 18.30 4.13 -27.86
N ARG A 205 17.64 3.34 -27.01
CA ARG A 205 16.49 3.77 -26.20
C ARG A 205 16.69 3.48 -24.71
N VAL A 206 17.49 2.46 -24.40
CA VAL A 206 17.85 2.07 -23.02
C VAL A 206 19.34 2.32 -22.78
N PRO A 207 19.73 3.12 -21.76
CA PRO A 207 21.14 3.43 -21.47
C PRO A 207 22.01 2.19 -21.25
N ASP A 208 21.46 1.15 -20.64
CA ASP A 208 22.12 -0.11 -20.31
C ASP A 208 22.77 -0.79 -21.54
N CYS A 209 22.18 -0.61 -22.73
CA CYS A 209 22.72 -1.15 -23.98
C CYS A 209 24.12 -0.63 -24.31
N THR A 210 24.47 0.58 -23.86
CA THR A 210 25.81 1.15 -24.10
C THR A 210 26.74 0.97 -22.92
N GLN A 211 26.24 0.67 -21.72
CA GLN A 211 27.05 0.60 -20.50
C GLN A 211 27.60 -0.78 -20.21
N VAL A 212 26.96 -1.84 -20.72
CA VAL A 212 27.41 -3.22 -20.56
C VAL A 212 28.09 -3.73 -21.83
N LYS A 213 29.25 -4.39 -21.66
CA LYS A 213 30.00 -4.97 -22.78
C LYS A 213 29.19 -6.11 -23.40
N ASN A 214 29.14 -6.12 -24.74
CA ASN A 214 28.44 -7.15 -25.51
C ASN A 214 27.00 -7.35 -25.02
N PHE A 215 26.28 -6.25 -24.80
CA PHE A 215 24.87 -6.30 -24.42
C PHE A 215 24.10 -7.18 -25.42
N ASP A 216 23.49 -8.24 -24.91
CA ASP A 216 22.82 -9.27 -25.71
C ASP A 216 21.52 -9.70 -25.03
N ILE A 217 20.45 -9.68 -25.80
CA ILE A 217 19.09 -10.02 -25.35
C ILE A 217 18.97 -11.51 -25.04
N GLU A 218 19.64 -12.38 -25.78
CA GLU A 218 19.52 -13.83 -25.57
C GLU A 218 20.14 -14.26 -24.24
N THR A 219 21.24 -13.61 -23.86
CA THR A 219 21.85 -13.75 -22.53
C THR A 219 20.87 -13.33 -21.42
N LEU A 220 20.20 -12.19 -21.56
CA LEU A 220 19.22 -11.71 -20.56
C LEU A 220 18.04 -12.67 -20.39
N LYS A 221 17.46 -13.12 -21.51
CA LYS A 221 16.37 -14.12 -21.51
C LYS A 221 16.78 -15.41 -20.84
N LYS A 222 17.99 -15.89 -21.12
CA LYS A 222 18.52 -17.10 -20.49
C LYS A 222 18.64 -16.93 -18.98
N LEU A 223 19.22 -15.82 -18.52
CA LEU A 223 19.38 -15.53 -17.08
C LEU A 223 18.02 -15.37 -16.38
N ASN A 224 17.07 -14.68 -17.00
CA ASN A 224 15.69 -14.57 -16.49
C ASN A 224 15.02 -15.94 -16.40
N LYS A 225 15.15 -16.78 -17.43
CA LYS A 225 14.58 -18.13 -17.42
C LYS A 225 15.17 -18.98 -16.30
N GLU A 226 16.49 -18.98 -16.15
CA GLU A 226 17.18 -19.71 -15.08
C GLU A 226 16.72 -19.25 -13.69
N TRP A 227 16.51 -17.94 -13.52
CA TRP A 227 15.95 -17.38 -12.29
C TRP A 227 14.52 -17.87 -12.03
N CYS A 228 13.63 -17.72 -13.01
CA CYS A 228 12.24 -18.12 -12.89
C CYS A 228 12.12 -19.63 -12.60
N ASP A 229 12.87 -20.46 -13.30
CA ASP A 229 12.92 -21.91 -13.07
C ASP A 229 13.38 -22.24 -11.64
N PHE A 230 14.42 -21.54 -11.14
CA PHE A 230 14.94 -21.74 -9.79
C PHE A 230 13.93 -21.31 -8.72
N ALA A 231 13.36 -20.10 -8.84
CA ALA A 231 12.37 -19.57 -7.91
C ALA A 231 11.12 -20.46 -7.89
N ASN A 232 10.58 -20.85 -9.05
CA ASN A 232 9.42 -21.73 -9.17
C ASN A 232 9.68 -23.10 -8.51
N LYS A 233 10.86 -23.67 -8.75
CA LYS A 233 11.26 -24.93 -8.10
C LYS A 233 11.38 -24.77 -6.58
N ARG A 234 11.77 -23.60 -6.08
CA ARG A 234 11.87 -23.36 -4.63
C ARG A 234 10.51 -23.14 -3.97
N ILE A 235 9.62 -22.41 -4.63
CA ILE A 235 8.23 -22.18 -4.20
C ILE A 235 7.49 -23.52 -4.09
N THR A 236 7.57 -24.36 -5.13
CA THR A 236 6.89 -25.68 -5.16
C THR A 236 7.37 -26.65 -4.07
N ARG A 237 8.58 -26.44 -3.53
CA ARG A 237 9.19 -27.26 -2.46
C ARG A 237 9.15 -26.60 -1.09
N LEU A 238 8.40 -25.51 -0.95
CA LEU A 238 8.38 -24.73 0.28
C LEU A 238 7.80 -25.53 1.45
N ASN A 239 8.57 -25.60 2.54
CA ASN A 239 8.13 -26.24 3.77
C ASN A 239 7.20 -25.28 4.56
N LYS A 240 6.16 -25.83 5.19
CA LYS A 240 5.20 -25.07 6.03
C LYS A 240 5.85 -24.28 7.17
N ASN A 241 7.04 -24.69 7.61
CA ASN A 241 7.76 -24.02 8.70
C ASN A 241 8.72 -22.93 8.21
N GLU A 242 8.92 -22.78 6.90
CA GLU A 242 9.84 -21.82 6.32
C GLU A 242 9.14 -20.52 5.91
N SER A 243 9.84 -19.41 6.09
CA SER A 243 9.45 -18.09 5.60
C SER A 243 10.26 -17.77 4.35
N LEU A 244 9.69 -17.89 3.15
CA LEU A 244 10.42 -17.64 1.90
C LEU A 244 10.29 -16.18 1.47
N PHE A 245 11.43 -15.54 1.22
CA PHE A 245 11.54 -14.21 0.65
C PHE A 245 12.27 -14.31 -0.69
N ILE A 246 11.58 -13.88 -1.74
CA ILE A 246 12.05 -13.83 -3.11
C ILE A 246 12.39 -12.39 -3.39
N VAL A 247 13.66 -12.08 -3.47
CA VAL A 247 14.16 -10.72 -3.66
C VAL A 247 14.65 -10.57 -5.07
N THR A 248 14.24 -9.50 -5.71
CA THR A 248 14.69 -9.21 -7.07
C THR A 248 14.59 -7.73 -7.32
N HIS A 249 15.48 -7.19 -8.14
CA HIS A 249 15.27 -5.85 -8.65
C HIS A 249 14.12 -5.83 -9.67
N TRP A 250 13.77 -7.00 -10.25
CA TRP A 250 12.81 -7.21 -11.35
C TRP A 250 11.87 -8.41 -11.05
N PRO A 251 10.57 -8.23 -10.72
CA PRO A 251 9.62 -7.56 -11.62
C PRO A 251 8.83 -6.39 -11.04
N MET A 252 8.37 -5.52 -11.95
CA MET A 252 6.92 -5.23 -12.03
C MET A 252 6.21 -6.47 -12.59
N ASP A 253 5.37 -7.16 -11.78
CA ASP A 253 4.45 -8.23 -12.25
C ASP A 253 3.31 -7.57 -13.06
N SER A 254 3.70 -7.02 -14.21
CA SER A 254 2.83 -6.29 -15.12
C SER A 254 3.14 -6.69 -16.56
N LEU A 255 2.12 -6.54 -17.41
CA LEU A 255 2.22 -6.83 -18.83
C LEU A 255 2.80 -5.61 -19.55
N ALA A 256 3.97 -5.77 -20.16
CA ALA A 256 4.51 -4.75 -21.05
C ALA A 256 3.58 -4.55 -22.24
N GLU A 257 3.22 -3.31 -22.55
CA GLU A 257 2.28 -2.99 -23.65
C GLU A 257 3.01 -2.66 -24.97
N ASN A 258 4.33 -2.54 -24.92
CA ASN A 258 5.18 -2.33 -26.09
C ASN A 258 6.60 -2.86 -25.85
N ALA A 259 7.40 -2.89 -26.92
CA ALA A 259 8.74 -3.46 -26.89
C ALA A 259 9.71 -2.74 -25.94
N ILE A 260 9.58 -1.42 -25.74
CA ILE A 260 10.44 -0.66 -24.82
C ILE A 260 10.05 -0.95 -23.37
N ASP A 261 8.75 -1.01 -23.08
CA ASP A 261 8.23 -1.32 -21.75
C ASP A 261 8.63 -2.71 -21.27
N SER A 262 8.87 -3.63 -22.22
CA SER A 262 9.42 -4.96 -21.92
C SER A 262 10.81 -4.90 -21.29
N TRP A 263 11.52 -3.77 -21.46
CA TRP A 263 12.72 -3.52 -20.68
C TRP A 263 12.34 -3.52 -19.22
N TRP A 264 11.39 -2.66 -18.78
CA TRP A 264 10.94 -2.30 -17.41
C TRP A 264 9.96 -3.25 -16.73
N GLN A 265 9.29 -4.11 -17.48
CA GLN A 265 8.31 -5.06 -16.96
C GLN A 265 8.72 -6.49 -17.32
N THR A 266 8.45 -7.46 -16.44
CA THR A 266 8.69 -8.87 -16.75
C THR A 266 7.49 -9.72 -16.38
N LEU A 267 7.10 -10.58 -17.31
CA LEU A 267 6.10 -11.61 -17.09
C LEU A 267 6.72 -12.80 -16.33
N ALA A 268 7.10 -12.58 -15.07
CA ALA A 268 7.55 -13.66 -14.21
C ALA A 268 6.33 -14.42 -13.69
N LEU A 269 5.97 -15.51 -14.39
CA LEU A 269 4.89 -16.40 -13.97
C LEU A 269 5.35 -17.26 -12.78
N PHE A 270 5.39 -16.66 -11.58
CA PHE A 270 5.49 -17.43 -10.34
C PHE A 270 4.16 -18.18 -10.11
N PRO A 271 4.18 -19.45 -9.68
CA PRO A 271 2.98 -20.25 -9.49
C PRO A 271 2.05 -19.53 -8.50
N LYS A 272 0.92 -19.09 -9.04
CA LYS A 272 -0.31 -18.75 -8.34
C LYS A 272 -1.07 -20.07 -8.29
N GLU A 273 -1.73 -20.42 -7.18
CA GLU A 273 -2.33 -21.75 -7.05
C GLU A 273 -3.19 -22.11 -8.28
N GLU A 274 -3.10 -23.37 -8.71
CA GLU A 274 -3.79 -23.91 -9.89
C GLU A 274 -5.29 -23.58 -9.83
N THR A 275 -5.78 -22.70 -10.71
CA THR A 275 -7.22 -22.57 -10.95
C THR A 275 -7.63 -23.53 -12.07
N PRO A 276 -8.56 -24.47 -11.85
CA PRO A 276 -9.42 -24.93 -12.93
C PRO A 276 -10.56 -23.90 -13.03
N TYR A 277 -10.29 -22.80 -13.76
CA TYR A 277 -11.09 -21.60 -14.09
C TYR A 277 -12.64 -21.71 -14.11
N PRO A 278 -13.46 -20.61 -14.08
CA PRO A 278 -13.10 -19.24 -14.50
C PRO A 278 -13.71 -18.06 -13.69
N SER A 279 -13.00 -16.92 -13.58
CA SER A 279 -13.47 -15.57 -14.02
C SER A 279 -12.72 -14.38 -13.37
N ILE A 280 -12.15 -13.58 -14.26
CA ILE A 280 -11.81 -12.14 -14.27
C ILE A 280 -11.02 -11.40 -13.19
N TYR A 281 -10.64 -11.92 -12.01
CA TYR A 281 -9.65 -11.16 -11.21
C TYR A 281 -8.62 -12.02 -10.48
N LYS A 282 -7.67 -12.52 -11.29
CA LYS A 282 -6.35 -13.12 -11.00
C LYS A 282 -6.35 -14.33 -10.03
N PRO A 283 -5.64 -15.43 -10.37
CA PRO A 283 -5.44 -16.53 -9.44
C PRO A 283 -4.78 -16.03 -8.16
N GLU A 284 -5.21 -16.56 -7.03
CA GLU A 284 -4.71 -16.20 -5.70
C GLU A 284 -3.17 -16.35 -5.69
N PRO A 285 -2.41 -15.29 -5.34
CA PRO A 285 -0.97 -15.43 -5.18
C PRO A 285 -0.70 -16.47 -4.08
N ASP A 286 0.26 -17.35 -4.33
CA ASP A 286 0.71 -18.31 -3.31
C ASP A 286 1.25 -17.53 -2.09
N ASN A 287 0.44 -17.48 -1.03
CA ASN A 287 0.70 -16.71 0.19
C ASN A 287 1.82 -17.28 1.06
N ARG A 288 2.53 -18.30 0.58
CA ARG A 288 3.60 -18.94 1.33
C ARG A 288 4.94 -18.22 1.19
N TYR A 289 5.08 -17.23 0.30
CA TYR A 289 6.30 -16.44 0.15
C TYR A 289 6.02 -14.93 0.07
N TRP A 290 7.04 -14.11 0.31
CA TRP A 290 7.09 -12.68 -0.01
C TRP A 290 7.89 -12.45 -1.29
N LEU A 291 7.36 -11.63 -2.20
CA LEU A 291 8.09 -11.06 -3.33
C LEU A 291 8.54 -9.64 -2.96
N ILE A 292 9.83 -9.38 -3.04
CA ILE A 292 10.43 -8.08 -2.81
C ILE A 292 10.97 -7.61 -4.15
N SER A 293 10.36 -6.55 -4.70
CA SER A 293 10.71 -5.98 -6.00
C SER A 293 11.42 -4.64 -5.82
N GLY A 294 12.51 -4.45 -6.55
CA GLY A 294 13.26 -3.19 -6.52
C GLY A 294 12.67 -2.10 -7.41
N HIS A 295 12.41 -2.42 -8.68
CA HIS A 295 12.07 -1.44 -9.72
C HIS A 295 10.57 -1.40 -10.02
N THR A 296 9.80 -0.48 -9.41
CA THR A 296 8.34 -0.39 -9.60
C THR A 296 7.79 0.98 -9.99
N HIS A 297 8.65 1.98 -10.22
CA HIS A 297 8.33 3.41 -10.50
C HIS A 297 7.38 4.09 -9.49
N ARG A 298 6.95 3.39 -8.46
CA ARG A 298 6.01 3.76 -7.40
C ARG A 298 6.26 2.86 -6.20
N ASP A 299 6.09 3.39 -5.00
CA ASP A 299 6.02 2.54 -3.81
C ASP A 299 4.72 1.72 -3.89
N VAL A 300 4.87 0.40 -3.99
CA VAL A 300 3.76 -0.54 -4.18
C VAL A 300 3.78 -1.57 -3.06
N HIS A 301 2.63 -1.70 -2.42
CA HIS A 301 2.33 -2.76 -1.47
C HIS A 301 1.08 -3.47 -1.95
N TYR A 302 1.24 -4.70 -2.44
CA TYR A 302 0.15 -5.44 -3.05
C TYR A 302 0.30 -6.93 -2.76
N TRP A 303 -0.65 -7.49 -2.01
CA TRP A 303 -0.62 -8.89 -1.54
C TRP A 303 0.68 -9.25 -0.80
N ASN A 304 1.44 -10.20 -1.33
CA ASN A 304 2.73 -10.64 -0.85
C ASN A 304 3.89 -9.94 -1.57
N SER A 305 3.62 -8.86 -2.31
CA SER A 305 4.63 -8.06 -2.98
C SER A 305 4.84 -6.72 -2.28
N ILE A 306 6.10 -6.39 -2.02
CA ILE A 306 6.51 -5.09 -1.47
C ILE A 306 7.64 -4.50 -2.32
N ALA A 307 7.49 -3.22 -2.66
CA ALA A 307 8.49 -2.43 -3.36
C ALA A 307 8.52 -1.02 -2.79
N VAL A 308 9.70 -0.58 -2.33
CA VAL A 308 9.92 0.75 -1.79
C VAL A 308 11.21 1.31 -2.35
N GLN A 309 11.13 2.48 -2.97
CA GLN A 309 12.23 3.09 -3.70
C GLN A 309 12.72 4.36 -3.01
N ALA A 310 14.04 4.54 -2.98
CA ALA A 310 14.65 5.77 -2.47
C ALA A 310 14.85 6.86 -3.54
N GLY A 311 14.79 6.50 -4.83
CA GLY A 311 15.45 7.22 -5.93
C GLY A 311 15.08 8.70 -6.14
N TYR A 312 16.08 9.45 -6.66
CA TYR A 312 16.01 10.84 -7.19
C TYR A 312 15.37 11.91 -6.30
N GLN A 313 15.46 11.73 -4.98
CA GLN A 313 14.99 12.68 -3.97
C GLN A 313 15.88 13.94 -3.88
N ASN A 314 15.55 14.87 -2.98
CA ASN A 314 16.29 16.12 -2.77
C ASN A 314 17.76 15.89 -2.32
N GLU A 315 18.61 16.93 -2.41
CA GLU A 315 20.07 16.82 -2.12
C GLU A 315 20.44 16.38 -0.68
N LYS A 316 19.50 16.50 0.27
CA LYS A 316 19.67 16.12 1.68
C LYS A 316 19.02 14.79 2.03
N TRP A 317 18.40 14.11 1.07
CA TRP A 317 17.68 12.84 1.27
C TRP A 317 18.35 11.86 2.22
N PHE A 318 19.62 11.50 1.98
CA PHE A 318 20.35 10.55 2.83
C PHE A 318 20.61 11.04 4.25
N GLN A 319 20.65 12.35 4.49
CA GLN A 319 20.79 12.93 5.83
C GLN A 319 19.49 12.84 6.61
N ASP A 320 18.36 12.98 5.91
CA ASP A 320 17.02 12.98 6.48
C ASP A 320 16.39 11.56 6.48
N LEU A 321 17.11 10.56 5.96
CA LEU A 321 16.64 9.19 5.85
C LEU A 321 16.44 8.56 7.23
N THR A 322 15.29 7.93 7.43
CA THR A 322 14.98 7.18 8.67
C THR A 322 14.39 5.82 8.32
N LEU A 323 14.23 4.93 9.32
CA LEU A 323 13.58 3.63 9.10
C LEU A 323 12.12 3.75 8.62
N ALA A 324 11.45 4.88 8.87
CA ALA A 324 10.10 5.12 8.36
C ALA A 324 10.06 5.28 6.82
N SER A 325 11.22 5.49 6.19
CA SER A 325 11.38 5.56 4.75
C SER A 325 11.51 4.18 4.07
N PHE A 326 11.61 3.10 4.85
CA PHE A 326 11.75 1.75 4.35
C PHE A 326 10.39 1.05 4.28
N GLY A 327 10.25 0.10 3.36
CA GLY A 327 9.23 -0.93 3.47
C GLY A 327 9.49 -1.77 4.72
N LEU A 328 8.45 -2.16 5.44
CA LEU A 328 8.59 -2.90 6.69
C LEU A 328 7.72 -4.15 6.66
N LEU A 329 8.38 -5.31 6.79
CA LEU A 329 7.76 -6.60 7.09
C LEU A 329 8.07 -6.96 8.54
N VAL A 330 7.03 -7.20 9.33
CA VAL A 330 7.15 -7.60 10.74
C VAL A 330 6.64 -9.02 10.94
N PRO A 331 7.17 -9.75 11.93
CA PRO A 331 6.61 -11.03 12.35
C PRO A 331 5.13 -10.88 12.66
N THR A 332 4.30 -11.75 12.08
CA THR A 332 2.84 -11.67 12.21
C THR A 332 2.40 -11.71 13.67
N GLU A 333 3.06 -12.52 14.51
CA GLU A 333 2.76 -12.61 15.93
C GLU A 333 3.03 -11.30 16.71
N LYS A 334 4.06 -10.53 16.31
CA LYS A 334 4.36 -9.22 16.91
C LYS A 334 3.32 -8.19 16.51
N LEU A 335 2.82 -8.31 15.29
CA LEU A 335 1.80 -7.42 14.78
C LEU A 335 0.45 -7.68 15.47
N TYR A 336 0.06 -8.94 15.60
CA TYR A 336 -1.18 -9.33 16.25
C TYR A 336 -1.21 -9.05 17.75
N SER A 337 -0.07 -9.11 18.44
CA SER A 337 -0.02 -8.76 19.86
C SER A 337 -0.26 -7.27 20.13
N LEU A 338 -0.11 -6.40 19.12
CA LEU A 338 -0.45 -4.98 19.22
C LEU A 338 -1.96 -4.71 19.06
N ILE A 339 -2.73 -5.74 18.76
CA ILE A 339 -4.15 -5.61 18.48
C ILE A 339 -4.94 -5.91 19.74
N ASP A 340 -5.53 -4.87 20.32
CA ASP A 340 -6.53 -5.06 21.37
C ASP A 340 -7.90 -5.31 20.73
N ILE A 341 -8.25 -6.60 20.62
CA ILE A 341 -9.54 -7.07 20.09
C ILE A 341 -10.72 -6.44 20.87
N ASN A 342 -10.56 -6.18 22.18
CA ASN A 342 -11.59 -5.59 23.02
C ASN A 342 -11.86 -4.11 22.69
N SER A 343 -10.98 -3.47 21.93
CA SER A 343 -11.06 -2.07 21.51
C SER A 343 -11.43 -1.88 20.04
N SER A 344 -11.68 -2.97 19.29
CA SER A 344 -11.74 -2.98 17.82
C SER A 344 -12.70 -1.95 17.20
N LEU A 345 -13.89 -1.75 17.76
CA LEU A 345 -14.81 -0.68 17.34
C LEU A 345 -14.41 0.70 17.89
N SER A 346 -13.85 0.76 19.09
CA SER A 346 -13.51 2.01 19.78
C SER A 346 -12.43 2.82 19.04
N VAL A 347 -11.54 2.16 18.29
CA VAL A 347 -10.53 2.81 17.44
C VAL A 347 -11.19 3.70 16.37
N PHE A 348 -12.40 3.34 15.94
CA PHE A 348 -13.21 4.10 14.99
C PHE A 348 -14.11 5.12 15.66
N THR A 349 -14.01 5.34 16.96
CA THR A 349 -14.83 6.30 17.72
C THR A 349 -14.00 7.42 18.31
N ASP A 350 -14.61 8.59 18.33
CA ASP A 350 -14.14 9.76 19.08
C ASP A 350 -15.37 10.49 19.59
N PHE A 351 -15.79 10.09 20.79
CA PHE A 351 -16.91 10.70 21.50
C PHE A 351 -16.45 11.82 22.43
N SER A 352 -15.21 12.32 22.27
CA SER A 352 -14.77 13.52 22.97
C SER A 352 -15.69 14.69 22.62
N VAL A 353 -16.00 15.48 23.65
CA VAL A 353 -16.84 16.66 23.50
C VAL A 353 -15.98 17.77 22.89
N ILE A 354 -16.43 18.34 21.77
CA ILE A 354 -15.78 19.51 21.17
C ILE A 354 -16.09 20.72 22.05
N TYR A 355 -15.09 21.22 22.79
CA TYR A 355 -15.19 22.44 23.57
C TYR A 355 -15.06 23.67 22.65
N GLN A 356 -15.94 24.66 22.82
CA GLN A 356 -15.82 25.95 22.12
C GLN A 356 -14.87 26.84 22.91
N GLU A 357 -13.66 27.07 22.39
CA GLU A 357 -12.88 28.26 22.76
C GLU A 357 -13.16 29.41 21.78
N ASN A 358 -12.97 30.64 22.26
CA ASN A 358 -13.47 31.89 21.67
C ASN A 358 -13.09 32.14 20.20
N ASN A 359 -14.00 32.85 19.51
CA ASN A 359 -13.87 33.64 18.28
C ASN A 359 -13.27 33.08 16.97
N ASP A 360 -12.74 31.85 16.92
CA ASP A 360 -12.58 31.09 15.65
C ASP A 360 -13.85 30.27 15.29
N ASN A 361 -14.94 30.58 15.99
CA ASN A 361 -16.17 29.80 16.17
C ASN A 361 -17.03 29.57 14.91
N ALA A 362 -16.88 30.37 13.85
CA ALA A 362 -17.62 30.15 12.62
C ALA A 362 -17.12 28.90 11.89
N GLU A 363 -15.81 28.69 11.85
CA GLU A 363 -15.22 27.64 11.02
C GLU A 363 -15.40 26.26 11.65
N THR A 364 -15.20 26.10 12.97
CA THR A 364 -15.40 24.83 13.70
C THR A 364 -16.88 24.42 13.73
N SER A 365 -17.80 25.37 13.94
CA SER A 365 -19.24 25.10 13.88
C SER A 365 -19.72 24.78 12.45
N LEU A 366 -19.19 25.48 11.42
CA LEU A 366 -19.41 25.14 10.00
C LEU A 366 -18.85 23.77 9.67
N LYS A 367 -17.66 23.45 10.19
CA LYS A 367 -16.99 22.16 10.07
C LYS A 367 -17.88 21.05 10.64
N VAL A 368 -18.36 21.12 11.88
CA VAL A 368 -19.26 20.09 12.47
C VAL A 368 -20.63 20.02 11.78
N ARG A 369 -21.22 21.16 11.39
CA ARG A 369 -22.46 21.21 10.59
C ARG A 369 -22.28 20.55 9.22
N ARG A 370 -21.11 20.69 8.59
CA ARG A 370 -20.74 20.09 7.30
C ARG A 370 -20.23 18.65 7.42
N TYR A 371 -19.61 18.26 8.54
CA TYR A 371 -18.90 16.99 8.72
C TYR A 371 -19.81 15.78 8.86
N GLY A 372 -20.93 15.90 9.59
CA GLY A 372 -21.80 14.75 9.83
C GLY A 372 -22.70 14.38 8.66
N PHE A 373 -23.01 15.34 7.77
CA PHE A 373 -23.67 15.06 6.49
C PHE A 373 -22.69 14.57 5.40
N ARG A 374 -21.37 14.69 5.64
CA ARG A 374 -20.31 14.35 4.66
C ARG A 374 -19.57 13.05 4.95
N ARG A 375 -19.92 12.29 5.99
CA ARG A 375 -19.51 10.88 6.04
C ARG A 375 -20.46 10.03 5.21
N ALA A 376 -19.93 9.65 4.05
CA ALA A 376 -20.61 8.94 2.96
C ALA A 376 -21.99 9.54 2.61
N GLY A 377 -22.00 10.82 2.23
CA GLY A 377 -22.86 11.21 1.10
C GLY A 377 -22.32 10.46 -0.14
N ASN A 378 -23.09 9.75 -0.96
CA ASN A 378 -24.48 9.98 -1.33
C ASN A 378 -25.29 8.69 -1.59
N PHE A 379 -24.71 7.49 -1.49
CA PHE A 379 -25.37 6.25 -1.91
C PHE A 379 -25.07 5.04 -1.01
N GLY A 380 -23.79 4.78 -0.68
CA GLY A 380 -23.39 3.58 0.08
C GLY A 380 -23.98 3.45 1.49
N ASN A 381 -24.04 4.55 2.25
CA ASN A 381 -24.67 4.56 3.57
C ASN A 381 -26.18 4.39 3.50
N LYS A 382 -26.86 5.04 2.54
CA LYS A 382 -28.31 4.87 2.35
C LYS A 382 -28.66 3.42 2.04
N ARG A 383 -27.85 2.77 1.18
CA ARG A 383 -27.97 1.34 0.88
C ARG A 383 -27.76 0.47 2.12
N ALA A 384 -26.73 0.74 2.92
CA ALA A 384 -26.47 -0.04 4.13
C ALA A 384 -27.60 0.08 5.15
N ILE A 385 -28.11 1.30 5.38
CA ILE A 385 -29.24 1.56 6.28
C ILE A 385 -30.51 0.87 5.75
N SER A 386 -30.86 1.09 4.48
CA SER A 386 -32.01 0.47 3.84
C SER A 386 -31.95 -1.06 3.92
N ALA A 387 -30.81 -1.65 3.55
CA ALA A 387 -30.62 -3.09 3.55
C ALA A 387 -30.75 -3.67 4.95
N TYR A 388 -30.11 -3.07 5.96
CA TYR A 388 -30.22 -3.52 7.35
C TYR A 388 -31.66 -3.42 7.87
N MET A 389 -32.36 -2.30 7.61
CA MET A 389 -33.74 -2.10 8.07
C MET A 389 -34.75 -3.00 7.35
N LYS A 390 -34.47 -3.38 6.09
CA LYS A 390 -35.34 -4.27 5.30
C LYS A 390 -35.18 -5.73 5.73
N ASN A 391 -33.94 -6.19 5.84
CA ASN A 391 -33.61 -7.54 6.27
C ASN A 391 -32.21 -7.55 6.89
N SER A 392 -32.16 -7.46 8.22
CA SER A 392 -30.90 -7.43 8.97
C SER A 392 -30.10 -8.71 8.80
N GLU A 393 -30.76 -9.86 8.63
CA GLU A 393 -30.10 -11.15 8.45
C GLU A 393 -29.38 -11.20 7.09
N ASP A 394 -30.05 -10.84 5.99
CA ASP A 394 -29.44 -10.78 4.65
C ASP A 394 -28.29 -9.76 4.59
N TYR A 395 -28.47 -8.60 5.22
CA TYR A 395 -27.40 -7.62 5.37
C TYR A 395 -26.16 -8.21 6.05
N ILE A 396 -26.34 -8.87 7.21
CA ILE A 396 -25.24 -9.45 7.98
C ILE A 396 -24.59 -10.59 7.19
N GLN A 397 -25.35 -11.45 6.51
CA GLN A 397 -24.80 -12.52 5.69
C GLN A 397 -23.94 -11.99 4.55
N ARG A 398 -24.36 -10.90 3.91
CA ARG A 398 -23.53 -10.23 2.91
C ARG A 398 -22.24 -9.67 3.52
N VAL A 399 -22.32 -9.00 4.67
CA VAL A 399 -21.12 -8.48 5.37
C VAL A 399 -20.17 -9.62 5.74
N LYS A 400 -20.68 -10.74 6.27
CA LYS A 400 -19.91 -11.96 6.55
C LYS A 400 -19.23 -12.51 5.30
N LYS A 401 -19.94 -12.56 4.18
CA LYS A 401 -19.38 -13.01 2.89
C LYS A 401 -18.24 -12.12 2.42
N GLU A 402 -18.34 -10.80 2.59
CA GLU A 402 -17.25 -9.89 2.22
C GLU A 402 -16.05 -10.01 3.16
N ILE A 403 -16.27 -10.19 4.46
CA ILE A 403 -15.17 -10.41 5.41
C ILE A 403 -14.51 -11.78 5.23
N ALA A 404 -15.27 -12.81 4.88
CA ALA A 404 -14.72 -14.13 4.56
C ALA A 404 -13.78 -14.10 3.33
N GLN A 405 -14.03 -13.17 2.38
CA GLN A 405 -13.13 -12.94 1.24
C GLN A 405 -11.84 -12.20 1.66
N ILE A 406 -11.86 -11.46 2.77
CA ILE A 406 -10.63 -10.94 3.39
C ILE A 406 -9.97 -12.09 4.13
N LYS A 407 -9.28 -12.93 3.36
CA LYS A 407 -8.47 -14.01 3.89
C LYS A 407 -7.46 -13.45 4.89
N ASN A 408 -7.11 -14.27 5.88
CA ASN A 408 -6.05 -13.94 6.86
C ASN A 408 -4.67 -13.77 6.20
N GLU A 409 -4.58 -13.89 4.88
CA GLU A 409 -3.36 -13.88 4.07
C GLU A 409 -2.80 -12.48 3.82
N PHE A 410 -3.61 -11.41 3.98
CA PHE A 410 -3.05 -10.07 4.20
C PHE A 410 -2.24 -9.97 5.51
N ALA A 411 -2.37 -10.99 6.36
CA ALA A 411 -1.93 -11.00 7.72
C ALA A 411 -1.06 -12.26 7.97
N GLY A 412 0.08 -12.29 7.28
CA GLY A 412 1.19 -13.16 7.64
C GLY A 412 1.72 -14.09 6.57
N ASN A 413 1.94 -13.58 5.35
CA ASN A 413 2.66 -14.31 4.30
C ASN A 413 3.97 -14.86 4.85
N ALA A 414 4.16 -16.18 4.75
CA ALA A 414 5.32 -16.87 5.28
C ALA A 414 5.61 -16.57 6.78
N GLY A 415 4.62 -16.14 7.59
CA GLY A 415 4.82 -15.72 8.99
C GLY A 415 5.28 -14.27 9.19
N TYR A 416 5.19 -13.42 8.16
CA TYR A 416 5.45 -11.98 8.18
C TYR A 416 4.32 -11.20 7.53
N SER A 417 4.04 -9.99 8.00
CA SER A 417 3.03 -9.08 7.45
C SER A 417 3.65 -7.72 7.22
N ASP A 418 3.24 -7.04 6.15
CA ASP A 418 3.61 -5.64 5.95
C ASP A 418 2.78 -4.71 6.87
N ALA A 419 3.25 -3.47 7.06
CA ALA A 419 2.58 -2.51 7.92
C ALA A 419 1.14 -2.14 7.47
N LEU A 420 0.77 -2.38 6.20
CA LEU A 420 -0.58 -2.12 5.67
C LEU A 420 -1.51 -3.31 5.92
N GLY A 421 -1.00 -4.53 5.92
CA GLY A 421 -1.69 -5.76 6.29
C GLY A 421 -2.25 -5.68 7.70
N TRP A 422 -1.52 -5.03 8.62
CA TRP A 422 -2.02 -4.68 9.94
C TRP A 422 -3.30 -3.86 9.93
N GLN A 423 -3.33 -2.79 9.12
CA GLN A 423 -4.47 -1.89 9.06
C GLN A 423 -5.70 -2.58 8.47
N LEU A 424 -5.50 -3.44 7.48
CA LEU A 424 -6.56 -4.26 6.90
C LEU A 424 -7.07 -5.31 7.89
N TYR A 425 -6.19 -5.93 8.66
CA TYR A 425 -6.58 -6.89 9.69
C TYR A 425 -7.32 -6.22 10.87
N HIS A 426 -6.88 -5.03 11.32
CA HIS A 426 -7.65 -4.17 12.22
C HIS A 426 -9.05 -3.86 11.68
N SER A 427 -9.13 -3.53 10.39
CA SER A 427 -10.40 -3.25 9.72
C SER A 427 -11.31 -4.48 9.68
N LYS A 428 -10.74 -5.67 9.46
CA LYS A 428 -11.46 -6.95 9.52
C LYS A 428 -12.04 -7.21 10.90
N LEU A 429 -11.20 -7.16 11.94
CA LEU A 429 -11.63 -7.39 13.32
C LEU A 429 -12.72 -6.41 13.78
N ALA A 430 -12.63 -5.15 13.37
CA ALA A 430 -13.67 -4.16 13.67
C ALA A 430 -14.99 -4.47 12.98
N VAL A 431 -14.97 -5.02 11.76
CA VAL A 431 -16.20 -5.48 11.09
C VAL A 431 -16.72 -6.76 11.73
N GLU A 432 -15.87 -7.68 12.17
CA GLU A 432 -16.29 -8.87 12.94
C GLU A 432 -16.98 -8.47 14.25
N ALA A 433 -16.40 -7.53 15.00
CA ALA A 433 -17.05 -6.96 16.18
C ALA A 433 -18.35 -6.21 15.84
N ALA A 434 -18.41 -5.52 14.70
CA ALA A 434 -19.66 -4.90 14.22
C ALA A 434 -20.74 -5.95 13.94
N ILE A 435 -20.39 -7.09 13.35
CA ILE A 435 -21.32 -8.21 13.11
C ILE A 435 -21.94 -8.67 14.43
N ASP A 436 -21.11 -8.92 15.46
CA ASP A 436 -21.59 -9.38 16.78
C ASP A 436 -22.60 -8.42 17.42
N VAL A 437 -22.38 -7.10 17.28
CA VAL A 437 -23.31 -6.07 17.75
C VAL A 437 -24.60 -6.10 16.94
N LEU A 438 -24.51 -6.18 15.61
CA LEU A 438 -25.67 -6.13 14.72
C LEU A 438 -26.54 -7.38 14.79
N GLU A 439 -25.96 -8.55 15.07
CA GLU A 439 -26.69 -9.81 15.31
C GLU A 439 -27.54 -9.76 16.58
N LYS A 440 -27.04 -9.11 17.64
CA LYS A 440 -27.81 -8.85 18.86
C LYS A 440 -28.92 -7.81 18.67
N GLY A 441 -28.85 -7.05 17.57
CA GLY A 441 -29.77 -5.95 17.30
C GLY A 441 -29.57 -4.75 18.24
N TYR A 442 -30.50 -3.81 18.20
CA TYR A 442 -30.42 -2.60 19.04
C TYR A 442 -30.70 -2.93 20.52
N GLN A 443 -29.67 -2.85 21.36
CA GLN A 443 -29.71 -3.12 22.81
C GLN A 443 -29.66 -1.83 23.65
N GLU A 444 -30.43 -0.81 23.25
CA GLU A 444 -30.49 0.51 23.93
C GLU A 444 -29.15 1.26 24.04
N ASN A 445 -28.11 0.80 23.33
CA ASN A 445 -26.82 1.45 23.22
C ASN A 445 -26.63 2.04 21.80
N PRO A 446 -27.05 3.30 21.55
CA PRO A 446 -26.95 3.91 20.23
C PRO A 446 -25.50 4.12 19.79
N PHE A 447 -24.57 4.33 20.72
CA PHE A 447 -23.16 4.55 20.39
C PHE A 447 -22.54 3.31 19.74
N GLU A 448 -22.74 2.15 20.36
CA GLU A 448 -22.22 0.88 19.87
C GLU A 448 -22.93 0.45 18.59
N PHE A 449 -24.27 0.48 18.59
CA PHE A 449 -25.08 0.03 17.46
C PHE A 449 -24.84 0.83 16.17
N PHE A 450 -24.88 2.17 16.24
CA PHE A 450 -24.68 2.98 15.03
C PHE A 450 -23.21 3.04 14.58
N THR A 451 -22.25 2.85 15.49
CA THR A 451 -20.85 2.65 15.11
C THR A 451 -20.69 1.35 14.34
N ALA A 452 -21.25 0.25 14.86
CA ALA A 452 -21.23 -1.05 14.18
C ALA A 452 -21.83 -0.97 12.77
N LEU A 453 -23.02 -0.37 12.63
CA LEU A 453 -23.66 -0.19 11.32
C LEU A 453 -22.84 0.65 10.33
N LEU A 454 -22.17 1.70 10.82
CA LEU A 454 -21.30 2.54 10.00
C LEU A 454 -20.05 1.77 9.53
N VAL A 455 -19.41 1.02 10.42
CA VAL A 455 -18.22 0.21 10.13
C VAL A 455 -18.57 -0.94 9.18
N SER A 456 -19.61 -1.72 9.46
CA SER A 456 -20.08 -2.80 8.60
C SER A 456 -20.59 -2.30 7.24
N GLY A 457 -21.06 -1.05 7.18
CA GLY A 457 -21.45 -0.37 5.94
C GLY A 457 -20.32 -0.29 4.91
N TYR A 458 -19.05 -0.19 5.34
CA TYR A 458 -17.91 -0.27 4.42
C TYR A 458 -17.77 -1.66 3.82
N ALA A 459 -17.88 -2.71 4.63
CA ALA A 459 -17.83 -4.09 4.16
C ALA A 459 -19.01 -4.41 3.23
N TYR A 460 -20.24 -4.03 3.59
CA TYR A 460 -21.42 -4.23 2.73
C TYR A 460 -21.26 -3.66 1.31
N ASN A 461 -20.54 -2.54 1.20
CA ASN A 461 -20.27 -1.87 -0.07
C ASN A 461 -18.94 -2.31 -0.74
N ALA A 462 -18.28 -3.38 -0.26
CA ALA A 462 -16.98 -3.87 -0.73
C ALA A 462 -15.86 -2.81 -0.65
N ARG A 463 -15.82 -2.05 0.45
CA ARG A 463 -14.88 -0.92 0.68
C ARG A 463 -14.10 -1.03 1.98
N THR A 464 -13.90 -2.22 2.54
CA THR A 464 -13.20 -2.42 3.83
C THR A 464 -11.80 -1.80 3.87
N HIS A 465 -11.08 -1.77 2.76
CA HIS A 465 -9.76 -1.11 2.65
C HIS A 465 -9.76 0.41 2.91
N LEU A 466 -10.93 1.06 2.88
CA LEU A 466 -11.08 2.48 3.19
C LEU A 466 -11.33 2.76 4.68
N LEU A 467 -11.50 1.72 5.51
CA LEU A 467 -11.70 1.91 6.95
C LEU A 467 -10.47 2.57 7.60
N LYS A 468 -9.24 2.28 7.13
CA LYS A 468 -8.01 2.92 7.65
C LYS A 468 -8.01 4.45 7.61
N SER A 469 -8.73 5.04 6.64
CA SER A 469 -8.84 6.49 6.46
C SER A 469 -10.22 7.03 6.86
N MET A 470 -11.06 6.18 7.47
CA MET A 470 -12.33 6.59 8.03
C MET A 470 -12.06 7.54 9.20
N ARG A 471 -12.60 8.77 9.12
CA ARG A 471 -12.64 9.69 10.28
C ARG A 471 -13.30 8.94 11.46
N LYS A 472 -12.97 9.25 12.71
CA LYS A 472 -13.55 8.61 13.91
C LYS A 472 -14.99 9.05 14.26
N VAL A 473 -15.95 8.14 14.31
CA VAL A 473 -17.39 8.37 14.58
C VAL A 473 -17.55 9.20 15.84
N ASN A 474 -18.27 10.32 15.75
CA ASN A 474 -18.53 11.17 16.91
C ASN A 474 -20.01 11.13 17.32
N VAL A 475 -20.31 11.71 18.47
CA VAL A 475 -21.68 11.71 19.03
C VAL A 475 -22.70 12.30 18.06
N TYR A 476 -22.34 13.35 17.32
CA TYR A 476 -23.25 13.99 16.38
C TYR A 476 -23.55 13.11 15.15
N ASP A 477 -22.67 12.18 14.80
CA ASP A 477 -22.92 11.16 13.76
C ASP A 477 -23.97 10.16 14.28
N ILE A 478 -23.82 9.70 15.53
CA ILE A 478 -24.74 8.79 16.21
C ILE A 478 -26.15 9.39 16.31
N VAL A 479 -26.28 10.64 16.77
CA VAL A 479 -27.59 11.32 16.90
C VAL A 479 -28.27 11.45 15.54
N ARG A 480 -27.53 11.83 14.47
CA ARG A 480 -28.11 11.95 13.13
C ARG A 480 -28.63 10.60 12.61
N GLN A 481 -27.87 9.52 12.80
CA GLN A 481 -28.31 8.20 12.38
C GLN A 481 -29.52 7.71 13.19
N SER A 482 -29.54 8.00 14.49
CA SER A 482 -30.70 7.75 15.35
C SER A 482 -31.94 8.45 14.82
N MET A 483 -31.83 9.74 14.46
CA MET A 483 -32.95 10.50 13.90
C MET A 483 -33.44 9.91 12.57
N VAL A 484 -32.53 9.55 11.65
CA VAL A 484 -32.88 8.93 10.37
C VAL A 484 -33.60 7.60 10.57
N PHE A 485 -33.10 6.73 11.45
CA PHE A 485 -33.74 5.45 11.78
C PHE A 485 -35.14 5.65 12.36
N SER A 486 -35.29 6.59 13.29
CA SER A 486 -36.58 6.93 13.86
C SER A 486 -37.56 7.43 12.79
N THR A 487 -37.12 8.31 11.88
CA THR A 487 -37.95 8.80 10.78
C THR A 487 -38.43 7.67 9.88
N ILE A 488 -37.53 6.77 9.45
CA ILE A 488 -37.89 5.64 8.59
C ILE A 488 -38.86 4.69 9.32
N LYS A 489 -38.60 4.37 10.59
CA LYS A 489 -39.41 3.43 11.36
C LYS A 489 -40.83 3.92 11.66
N ASN A 490 -41.02 5.23 11.85
CA ASN A 490 -42.29 5.81 12.29
C ASN A 490 -43.10 6.46 11.15
N ILE A 491 -42.62 6.43 9.92
CA ILE A 491 -43.32 6.94 8.74
C ILE A 491 -43.49 5.77 7.74
N PRO A 492 -44.62 5.04 7.79
CA PRO A 492 -44.86 3.84 6.99
C PRO A 492 -44.75 4.06 5.48
N GLU A 493 -44.94 5.30 5.03
CA GLU A 493 -44.93 5.67 3.63
C GLU A 493 -43.51 5.91 3.08
N ILE A 494 -42.46 5.68 3.88
CA ILE A 494 -41.08 5.64 3.40
C ILE A 494 -40.78 4.21 2.93
N ASN A 495 -40.70 4.02 1.61
CA ASN A 495 -40.26 2.77 1.04
C ASN A 495 -38.75 2.58 1.24
N LEU A 496 -38.37 1.49 1.91
CA LEU A 496 -36.97 1.13 2.14
C LEU A 496 -36.19 0.90 0.84
N ASP A 497 -36.85 0.41 -0.22
CA ASP A 497 -36.21 0.15 -1.52
C ASP A 497 -35.86 1.45 -2.28
N GLU A 498 -36.42 2.59 -1.86
CA GLU A 498 -36.32 3.87 -2.56
C GLU A 498 -35.75 4.99 -1.68
N ILE A 499 -34.88 4.71 -0.70
CA ILE A 499 -34.22 5.77 0.07
C ILE A 499 -33.21 6.53 -0.81
N VAL A 500 -33.71 7.46 -1.63
CA VAL A 500 -32.94 8.25 -2.59
C VAL A 500 -32.41 9.52 -1.94
N THR A 501 -33.17 10.14 -1.04
CA THR A 501 -32.81 11.44 -0.45
C THR A 501 -32.86 11.44 1.06
N ILE A 502 -31.83 12.01 1.68
CA ILE A 502 -31.79 12.39 3.09
C ILE A 502 -31.26 13.82 3.11
N LYS A 503 -32.11 14.78 3.48
CA LYS A 503 -31.82 16.23 3.46
C LYS A 503 -32.02 16.83 4.85
N ALA A 504 -31.49 18.02 5.08
CA ALA A 504 -31.79 18.79 6.30
C ALA A 504 -33.09 19.57 6.13
N LEU A 505 -33.98 19.49 7.13
CA LEU A 505 -35.20 20.29 7.18
C LEU A 505 -34.86 21.79 7.20
N GLN A 506 -35.64 22.59 6.47
CA GLN A 506 -35.47 24.04 6.37
C GLN A 506 -36.55 24.75 7.20
N GLY A 507 -36.27 25.98 7.64
CA GLY A 507 -37.25 26.82 8.35
C GLY A 507 -37.13 26.83 9.87
N LYS A 508 -38.14 27.41 10.55
CA LYS A 508 -38.22 27.45 12.02
C LYS A 508 -38.50 26.05 12.58
N ASN A 509 -38.02 25.74 13.79
CA ASN A 509 -38.15 24.43 14.44
C ASN A 509 -37.55 23.25 13.66
N SER A 510 -36.54 23.51 12.83
CA SER A 510 -35.91 22.51 11.97
C SER A 510 -34.69 21.81 12.58
N SER A 511 -34.40 22.04 13.85
CA SER A 511 -33.19 21.52 14.51
C SER A 511 -33.37 21.28 16.00
N ILE A 512 -32.70 20.23 16.49
CA ILE A 512 -32.50 19.96 17.92
C ILE A 512 -31.12 20.45 18.36
N LYS A 513 -30.96 20.78 19.65
CA LYS A 513 -29.65 21.10 20.25
C LYS A 513 -29.08 19.88 20.98
N ILE A 514 -27.87 19.51 20.60
CA ILE A 514 -27.03 18.54 21.32
C ILE A 514 -25.80 19.29 21.82
N GLY A 515 -25.68 19.45 23.14
CA GLY A 515 -24.79 20.43 23.75
C GLY A 515 -25.02 21.82 23.15
N ASN A 516 -23.94 22.42 22.65
CA ASN A 516 -23.95 23.73 22.00
C ASN A 516 -24.17 23.66 20.46
N ILE A 517 -24.42 22.47 19.90
CA ILE A 517 -24.52 22.27 18.46
C ILE A 517 -25.96 22.02 18.03
N GLU A 518 -26.42 22.81 17.06
CA GLU A 518 -27.71 22.60 16.40
C GLU A 518 -27.59 21.54 15.29
N LEU A 519 -28.31 20.44 15.45
CA LEU A 519 -28.46 19.38 14.46
C LEU A 519 -29.80 19.51 13.75
N LYS A 520 -29.77 19.54 12.43
CA LYS A 520 -30.97 19.62 11.60
C LYS A 520 -31.72 18.28 11.60
N ILE A 521 -33.04 18.35 11.69
CA ILE A 521 -33.95 17.22 11.54
C ILE A 521 -33.80 16.64 10.14
N PRO A 522 -33.65 15.30 9.99
CA PRO A 522 -33.56 14.68 8.68
C PRO A 522 -34.92 14.64 7.97
N VAL A 523 -34.88 14.92 6.66
CA VAL A 523 -35.98 14.74 5.72
C VAL A 523 -35.61 13.58 4.81
N VAL A 524 -36.27 12.44 4.97
CA VAL A 524 -36.04 11.21 4.20
C VAL A 524 -37.12 11.10 3.14
N ASN A 525 -36.74 11.12 1.86
CA ASN A 525 -37.68 11.10 0.72
C ASN A 525 -38.80 12.15 0.83
N GLY A 526 -38.46 13.35 1.30
CA GLY A 526 -39.43 14.44 1.47
C GLY A 526 -40.27 14.35 2.75
N LYS A 527 -40.09 13.33 3.59
CA LYS A 527 -40.85 13.12 4.83
C LYS A 527 -39.96 13.31 6.05
N HIS A 528 -40.52 13.83 7.14
CA HIS A 528 -39.80 14.06 8.38
C HIS A 528 -40.74 13.88 9.58
N LEU A 529 -40.15 13.63 10.75
CA LEU A 529 -40.87 13.74 12.01
C LEU A 529 -40.75 15.16 12.56
N ASP A 530 -41.67 15.53 13.45
CA ASP A 530 -41.63 16.83 14.12
C ASP A 530 -40.52 16.92 15.16
N LEU A 531 -40.13 18.16 15.49
CA LEU A 531 -39.10 18.45 16.48
C LEU A 531 -39.36 17.75 17.82
N ASP A 532 -40.61 17.77 18.27
CA ASP A 532 -41.01 17.25 19.58
C ASP A 532 -40.74 15.76 19.73
N PHE A 533 -40.78 15.01 18.62
CA PHE A 533 -40.43 13.59 18.61
C PHE A 533 -38.96 13.35 19.02
N PHE A 534 -38.07 14.27 18.66
CA PHE A 534 -36.63 14.12 18.90
C PHE A 534 -36.16 14.74 20.23
N LEU A 535 -37.01 15.48 20.95
CA LEU A 535 -36.63 16.11 22.22
C LEU A 535 -36.22 15.08 23.31
N PRO A 536 -36.92 13.95 23.51
CA PRO A 536 -36.49 12.93 24.47
C PRO A 536 -35.11 12.35 24.13
N MET A 537 -34.87 12.08 22.84
CA MET A 537 -33.58 11.60 22.34
C MET A 537 -32.46 12.63 22.56
N ALA A 538 -32.74 13.91 22.29
CA ALA A 538 -31.79 14.98 22.53
C ALA A 538 -31.42 15.10 24.02
N ASN A 539 -32.41 14.98 24.91
CA ASN A 539 -32.19 14.96 26.36
C ASN A 539 -31.32 13.78 26.78
N PHE A 540 -31.57 12.58 26.27
CA PHE A 540 -30.74 11.40 26.54
C PHE A 540 -29.26 11.66 26.19
N PHE A 541 -28.98 12.10 24.96
CA PHE A 541 -27.59 12.37 24.54
C PHE A 541 -26.95 13.54 25.31
N ASN A 542 -27.72 14.57 25.66
CA ASN A 542 -27.22 15.68 26.47
C ASN A 542 -26.85 15.22 27.89
N ASN A 543 -27.66 14.37 28.52
CA ASN A 543 -27.35 13.82 29.83
C ASN A 543 -26.06 12.98 29.80
N GLN A 544 -25.88 12.18 28.74
CA GLN A 544 -24.66 11.39 28.54
C GLN A 544 -23.42 12.26 28.30
N LEU A 545 -23.56 13.39 27.60
CA LEU A 545 -22.44 14.30 27.29
C LEU A 545 -22.10 15.27 28.44
N LEU A 546 -23.08 15.66 29.25
CA LEU A 546 -22.97 16.76 30.22
C LEU A 546 -23.03 16.29 31.69
N GLY A 547 -23.49 15.06 31.95
CA GLY A 547 -23.79 14.52 33.28
C GLY A 547 -25.20 14.86 33.77
N GLU A 548 -25.77 14.02 34.65
CA GLU A 548 -27.18 14.13 35.11
C GLU A 548 -27.46 15.37 35.98
N ASP A 549 -26.45 15.96 36.63
CA ASP A 549 -26.60 17.00 37.66
C ASP A 549 -26.09 18.41 37.27
N LYS A 550 -25.75 18.67 36.00
CA LYS A 550 -25.30 20.02 35.60
C LYS A 550 -26.47 20.87 35.08
N PRO A 551 -26.68 22.10 35.59
CA PRO A 551 -27.77 22.96 35.16
C PRO A 551 -27.64 23.26 33.66
N LYS A 552 -28.77 23.15 32.95
CA LYS A 552 -28.94 23.33 31.49
C LYS A 552 -28.48 24.69 30.93
N GLU A 553 -27.87 25.55 31.75
CA GLU A 553 -27.38 26.90 31.39
C GLU A 553 -25.91 27.16 31.73
N LYS A 554 -25.11 26.18 32.18
CA LYS A 554 -23.66 26.42 32.32
C LYS A 554 -22.98 26.47 30.95
N MET A 555 -22.72 27.69 30.47
CA MET A 555 -21.67 27.95 29.49
C MET A 555 -20.37 27.33 30.00
N PHE A 556 -19.71 26.56 29.15
CA PHE A 556 -18.39 26.01 29.42
C PHE A 556 -17.35 27.15 29.41
N GLN A 557 -16.73 27.42 30.56
CA GLN A 557 -15.43 28.09 30.63
C GLN A 557 -14.35 27.02 30.72
N ILE A 558 -13.28 27.19 29.94
CA ILE A 558 -12.01 26.47 30.15
C ILE A 558 -11.17 27.33 31.10
N GLU A 559 -10.66 26.70 32.16
CA GLU A 559 -9.54 27.27 32.93
C GLU A 559 -8.34 27.31 31.99
N GLY A 560 -7.88 28.52 31.70
CA GLY A 560 -6.73 28.74 30.84
C GLY A 560 -5.45 28.18 31.46
N ASP A 561 -4.57 27.73 30.57
CA ASP A 561 -3.20 27.34 30.86
C ASP A 561 -2.50 28.32 31.80
N LEU A 562 -2.02 27.80 32.93
CA LEU A 562 -0.86 28.35 33.61
C LEU A 562 0.33 27.43 33.32
N SER A 563 1.18 27.92 32.41
CA SER A 563 2.59 27.60 32.11
C SER A 563 2.95 26.21 31.60
#